data_AF-A0A661PDU5-F1
#
_entry.id   AF-A0A661PDU5-F1
#
_cell.length_a   1.000
_cell.length_b   1.000
_cell.length_c   1.000
_cell.angle_alpha   90.00
_cell.angle_beta   90.00
_cell.angle_gamma   90.00
#
_symmetry.space_group_name_H-M   'P 1'
#
loop_
_entity.id
_entity.type
_entity.pdbx_description
1 polymer ?
#
loop_
_entity_poly.entity_id
_entity_poly.type
_entity_poly.pdbx_seq_one_letter_code
_entity_poly.pdbx_strand_id
1 'polypeptide(L)' 'MPRVKRGFKARRRRNKVLKLAKGYRGARSKLFRSATEAVDRALNYAYRDRRVRKRDFRALWITRINAASRDNG' A
#
# COMPACT_ATOMS: atom_id res chain seq x y z
N MET A 1 21.37 -39.18 3.29
CA MET A 1 20.42 -38.19 2.71
C MET A 1 21.18 -36.94 2.26
N PRO A 2 20.97 -36.44 1.02
CA PRO A 2 21.65 -35.24 0.54
C PRO A 2 21.07 -33.95 1.14
N ARG A 3 21.94 -32.97 1.49
CA ARG A 3 21.53 -31.67 2.03
C ARG A 3 21.02 -30.73 0.93
N VAL A 4 19.75 -30.35 0.97
CA VAL A 4 19.17 -29.37 0.04
C VAL A 4 19.46 -27.93 0.49
N LYS A 5 20.22 -27.17 -0.31
CA LYS A 5 20.53 -25.75 -0.05
C LYS A 5 19.45 -24.83 -0.60
N ARG A 6 19.16 -23.70 0.09
CA ARG A 6 18.14 -22.72 -0.32
C ARG A 6 18.42 -21.99 -1.64
N GLY A 7 19.69 -21.89 -2.05
CA GLY A 7 20.13 -21.36 -3.34
C GLY A 7 19.53 -20.00 -3.73
N PHE A 8 19.29 -19.80 -5.03
CA PHE A 8 18.76 -18.55 -5.59
C PHE A 8 17.31 -18.22 -5.16
N LYS A 9 16.55 -19.22 -4.66
CA LYS A 9 15.15 -19.03 -4.23
C LYS A 9 15.05 -17.99 -3.10
N ALA A 10 16.04 -17.93 -2.20
CA ALA A 10 16.10 -16.90 -1.15
C ALA A 10 16.27 -15.49 -1.74
N ARG A 11 17.17 -15.30 -2.71
CA ARG A 11 17.38 -14.02 -3.41
C ARG A 11 16.12 -13.59 -4.17
N ARG A 12 15.46 -14.52 -4.87
CA ARG A 12 14.23 -14.23 -5.63
C ARG A 12 13.11 -13.71 -4.73
N ARG A 13 12.91 -14.32 -3.55
CA ARG A 13 11.92 -13.85 -2.56
C ARG A 13 12.25 -12.45 -2.04
N ARG A 14 13.51 -12.18 -1.69
CA ARG A 14 13.97 -10.85 -1.27
C ARG A 14 13.70 -9.79 -2.34
N ASN A 15 14.04 -10.07 -3.60
CA ASN A 15 13.84 -9.14 -4.70
C ASN A 15 12.36 -8.87 -4.98
N LYS A 16 11.46 -9.84 -4.75
CA LYS A 16 10.00 -9.62 -4.86
C LYS A 16 9.52 -8.55 -3.88
N VAL A 17 9.95 -8.61 -2.62
CA VAL A 17 9.57 -7.60 -1.60
C VAL A 17 10.20 -6.25 -1.90
N LEU A 18 11.48 -6.19 -2.27
CA LEU A 18 12.14 -4.93 -2.63
C LEU A 18 11.52 -4.28 -3.88
N LYS A 19 11.03 -5.07 -4.84
CA LYS A 19 10.27 -4.57 -5.98
C LYS A 19 8.95 -3.91 -5.56
N LEU A 20 8.26 -4.46 -4.57
CA LEU A 20 7.03 -3.87 -4.01
C LEU A 20 7.31 -2.59 -3.21
N ALA A 21 8.46 -2.52 -2.54
CA ALA A 21 8.89 -1.36 -1.76
C ALA A 21 9.54 -0.24 -2.60
N LYS A 22 9.49 -0.32 -3.94
CA LYS A 22 10.08 0.69 -4.83
C LYS A 22 9.42 2.05 -4.58
N GLY A 23 10.24 3.09 -4.45
CA GLY A 23 9.78 4.46 -4.17
C GLY A 23 9.64 4.79 -2.68
N TYR A 24 9.81 3.83 -1.78
CA TYR A 24 9.83 4.13 -0.34
C TYR A 24 11.08 4.92 0.06
N ARG A 25 10.91 5.86 0.99
CA ARG A 25 11.99 6.73 1.46
C ARG A 25 13.07 5.94 2.23
N GLY A 26 14.33 6.18 1.91
CA GLY A 26 15.48 5.73 2.71
C GLY A 26 15.57 4.23 2.86
N ALA A 27 15.78 3.75 4.09
CA ALA A 27 15.98 2.32 4.38
C ALA A 27 14.80 1.43 3.98
N ARG A 28 13.58 1.99 3.87
CA ARG A 28 12.36 1.23 3.54
C ARG A 28 12.32 0.73 2.10
N SER A 29 13.17 1.22 1.20
CA SER A 29 13.31 0.68 -0.17
C SER A 29 14.57 -0.13 -0.39
N LYS A 30 15.55 -0.07 0.52
CA LYS A 30 16.88 -0.69 0.37
C LYS A 30 17.09 -1.89 1.29
N LEU A 31 16.70 -1.79 2.57
CA LEU A 31 16.93 -2.84 3.56
C LEU A 31 15.74 -3.80 3.58
N PHE A 32 15.98 -5.09 3.41
CA PHE A 32 14.92 -6.11 3.30
C PHE A 32 13.99 -6.16 4.52
N ARG A 33 14.53 -6.05 5.74
CA ARG A 33 13.73 -6.08 6.98
C ARG A 33 12.77 -4.90 7.03
N SER A 34 13.31 -3.67 6.93
CA SER A 34 12.50 -2.45 6.93
C SER A 34 11.53 -2.36 5.75
N ALA A 35 11.92 -2.89 4.57
CA ALA A 35 11.05 -2.95 3.41
C ALA A 35 9.87 -3.89 3.63
N THR A 36 10.10 -5.06 4.25
CA THR A 36 9.03 -6.02 4.57
C THR A 36 8.00 -5.38 5.50
N GLU A 37 8.45 -4.80 6.62
CA GLU A 37 7.57 -4.12 7.58
C GLU A 37 6.76 -2.99 6.93
N ALA A 38 7.39 -2.20 6.06
CA ALA A 38 6.73 -1.11 5.37
C ALA A 38 5.69 -1.61 4.35
N VAL A 39 6.03 -2.64 3.58
CA VAL A 39 5.11 -3.25 2.59
C VAL A 39 3.91 -3.87 3.29
N ASP A 40 4.11 -4.63 4.36
CA ASP A 40 3.02 -5.28 5.09
C ASP A 40 2.04 -4.23 5.65
N ARG A 41 2.56 -3.14 6.22
CA ARG A 41 1.73 -2.03 6.70
C ARG A 41 0.98 -1.34 5.56
N ALA A 42 1.63 -1.11 4.41
CA ALA A 42 1.01 -0.50 3.25
C ALA A 42 -0.12 -1.35 2.68
N LEU A 43 0.03 -2.68 2.66
CA LEU A 43 -1.03 -3.60 2.22
C LEU A 43 -2.26 -3.55 3.13
N ASN A 44 -2.06 -3.43 4.44
CA ASN A 44 -3.16 -3.26 5.40
C ASN A 44 -3.91 -1.92 5.16
N TYR A 45 -3.18 -0.82 4.95
CA TYR A 45 -3.81 0.46 4.61
C TYR A 45 -4.54 0.40 3.27
N ALA A 46 -3.95 -0.22 2.24
CA ALA A 46 -4.61 -0.39 0.95
C ALA A 46 -5.95 -1.14 1.06
N TYR A 47 -6.04 -2.16 1.93
CA TYR A 47 -7.30 -2.84 2.19
C TYR A 47 -8.33 -1.92 2.84
N ARG A 48 -7.94 -1.22 3.92
CA ARG A 48 -8.80 -0.28 4.65
C ARG A 48 -9.30 0.83 3.75
N ASP A 49 -8.40 1.48 3.03
CA ASP A 49 -8.67 2.71 2.28
C ASP A 49 -9.55 2.47 1.04
N ARG A 50 -9.58 1.24 0.50
CA ARG A 50 -10.58 0.86 -0.51
C ARG A 50 -12.02 1.04 -0.02
N ARG A 51 -12.28 0.85 1.27
CA ARG A 51 -13.60 1.07 1.88
C ARG A 51 -13.81 2.54 2.22
N VAL A 52 -12.78 3.21 2.73
CA VAL A 52 -12.82 4.64 3.11
C VAL A 52 -13.09 5.52 1.88
N ARG A 53 -12.40 5.27 0.76
CA ARG A 53 -12.57 6.01 -0.50
C ARG A 53 -14.02 6.11 -0.96
N LYS A 54 -14.84 5.07 -0.75
CA LYS A 54 -16.28 5.09 -1.08
C LYS A 54 -17.05 6.11 -0.24
N ARG A 55 -16.68 6.26 1.03
CA ARG A 55 -17.26 7.23 1.96
C ARG A 55 -16.78 8.65 1.63
N ASP A 56 -15.49 8.80 1.30
CA ASP A 56 -14.91 10.10 0.94
C ASP A 56 -15.60 10.69 -0.31
N PHE A 57 -15.80 9.87 -1.35
CA PHE A 57 -16.54 10.32 -2.54
C PHE A 57 -17.99 10.68 -2.24
N ARG A 58 -18.68 9.90 -1.39
CA ARG A 58 -20.04 10.24 -0.97
C ARG A 58 -20.08 11.56 -0.22
N ALA A 59 -19.15 11.80 0.70
CA ALA A 59 -19.04 13.06 1.42
C ALA A 59 -18.81 14.23 0.46
N LEU A 60 -17.88 14.07 -0.50
CA LEU A 60 -17.64 15.08 -1.54
C LEU A 60 -18.89 15.38 -2.37
N TRP A 61 -19.66 14.36 -2.75
CA TRP A 61 -20.91 14.56 -3.49
C TRP A 61 -21.94 15.33 -2.67
N ILE A 62 -22.11 14.98 -1.39
CA ILE A 62 -23.02 15.71 -0.50
C ILE A 62 -22.60 17.18 -0.41
N THR A 63 -21.31 17.48 -0.24
CA THR A 63 -20.81 18.86 -0.20
C THR A 63 -21.11 19.62 -1.49
N ARG A 64 -20.89 18.99 -2.66
CA ARG A 64 -21.18 19.60 -3.97
C ARG A 64 -22.67 19.87 -4.19
N ILE A 65 -23.52 18.91 -3.81
CA ILE A 65 -24.98 19.04 -3.91
C ILE A 65 -25.44 20.17 -2.99
N ASN A 66 -24.99 20.20 -1.74
CA ASN A 66 -25.36 21.24 -0.77
C ASN A 66 -24.94 22.63 -1.25
N ALA A 67 -23.75 22.79 -1.82
CA ALA A 67 -23.33 24.06 -2.43
C ALA A 67 -24.30 24.50 -3.53
N ALA A 68 -24.60 23.61 -4.49
CA ALA A 68 -25.53 23.93 -5.58
C ALA A 68 -26.96 24.22 -5.11
N SER A 69 -27.45 23.54 -4.08
CA SER A 69 -28.78 23.80 -3.50
C SER A 69 -28.85 25.16 -2.80
N ARG A 70 -27.75 25.64 -2.20
CA ARG A 70 -27.70 26.97 -1.56
C ARG A 70 -27.65 28.10 -2.59
N ASP A 71 -26.99 27.88 -3.73
CA ASP A 71 -26.95 28.87 -4.81
C ASP A 71 -28.32 29.10 -5.46
N ASN A 72 -29.23 28.12 -5.37
CA ASN A 72 -30.60 28.18 -5.88
C ASN A 72 -31.65 28.33 -4.75
N GLY A 73 -31.20 28.71 -3.55
CA GLY A 73 -32.06 28.98 -2.38
C GLY A 73 -32.53 30.42 -2.34
#